data_AF-A0A1I6PVQ3-F1
#
_entry.id   AF-A0A1I6PVQ3-F1
#
_cell.length_a   1.000
_cell.length_b   1.000
_cell.length_c   1.000
_cell.angle_alpha   90.00
_cell.angle_beta   90.00
_cell.angle_gamma   90.00
#
_symmetry.space_group_name_H-M   'P 1'
#
loop_
_entity.id
_entity.type
_entity.pdbx_description
1 polymer ?
#
loop_
_entity_poly.entity_id
_entity_poly.type
_entity_poly.pdbx_seq_one_letter_code
_entity_poly.pdbx_strand_id
1 'polypeptide(L)'
;MKKILVLSILLLTIIGLSAQQSSIIEKVLANSVEEKITSMQELIGFDDAQAQQLRETELNFLLEVNKAEHCFLCKKQKRIEKLKQERDTELQKILERDQYIKYDAIENKRIKKHPLWAK
;
A
#
# COMPACT_ATOMS: atom_id res chain seq x y z
N MET A 1 -44.08 -6.65 20.04
CA MET A 1 -43.74 -5.91 18.81
C MET A 1 -42.74 -4.76 19.03
N LYS A 2 -42.93 -3.87 20.03
CA LYS A 2 -41.98 -2.76 20.32
C LYS A 2 -40.52 -3.19 20.58
N LYS A 3 -40.29 -4.35 21.22
CA LYS A 3 -38.93 -4.86 21.52
C LYS A 3 -38.16 -5.37 20.29
N ILE A 4 -38.86 -5.84 19.26
CA ILE A 4 -38.25 -6.32 18.01
C ILE A 4 -37.80 -5.12 17.17
N LEU A 5 -38.63 -4.08 17.10
CA LEU A 5 -38.30 -2.81 16.42
C LEU A 5 -37.05 -2.12 16.99
N VAL A 6 -36.87 -2.14 18.32
CA VAL A 6 -35.67 -1.57 18.97
C VAL A 6 -34.42 -2.39 18.62
N LEU A 7 -34.52 -3.71 18.53
CA LEU A 7 -33.40 -4.58 18.14
C LEU A 7 -33.00 -4.37 16.67
N SER A 8 -33.98 -4.17 15.77
CA SER A 8 -33.74 -3.87 14.35
C SER A 8 -32.98 -2.56 14.15
N ILE A 9 -33.33 -1.52 14.92
CA ILE A 9 -32.68 -0.20 14.84
C ILE A 9 -31.23 -0.25 15.38
N LEU A 10 -30.96 -1.06 16.41
CA LEU A 10 -29.62 -1.23 16.98
C LEU A 10 -28.67 -2.00 16.04
N LEU A 11 -29.18 -2.94 15.25
CA LEU A 11 -28.39 -3.68 14.25
C LEU A 11 -28.06 -2.83 13.02
N LEU A 12 -28.91 -1.87 12.65
CA LEU A 12 -28.69 -0.96 11.52
C LEU A 12 -27.59 0.07 11.77
N THR A 13 -27.37 0.51 13.01
CA THR A 13 -26.33 1.50 13.33
C THR A 13 -24.91 0.94 13.24
N ILE A 14 -24.73 -0.38 13.43
CA ILE A 14 -23.41 -1.01 13.40
C ILE A 14 -22.86 -1.11 11.96
N ILE A 15 -23.73 -1.19 10.95
CA ILE A 15 -23.33 -1.36 9.55
C ILE A 15 -22.70 -0.06 8.99
N GLY A 16 -23.21 1.11 9.39
CA GLY A 16 -22.75 2.42 8.89
C GLY A 16 -21.35 2.83 9.33
N LEU A 17 -20.86 2.33 10.48
CA LEU A 17 -19.52 2.64 11.00
C LEU A 17 -18.39 1.98 10.18
N SER A 18 -18.67 0.84 9.56
CA SER A 18 -17.66 0.07 8.81
C SER A 18 -17.19 0.77 7.53
N ALA A 19 -18.09 1.49 6.85
CA ALA A 19 -17.78 2.15 5.57
C ALA A 19 -16.87 3.38 5.75
N GLN A 20 -17.09 4.16 6.81
CA GLN A 20 -16.27 5.36 7.08
C GLN A 20 -14.82 5.02 7.43
N GLN A 21 -14.60 3.89 8.13
CA GLN A 21 -13.26 3.44 8.50
C GLN A 21 -12.43 3.00 7.28
N SER A 22 -13.07 2.37 6.28
CA SER A 22 -12.42 2.01 5.00
C SER A 22 -11.85 3.24 4.28
N SER A 23 -12.60 4.36 4.26
CA SER A 23 -12.18 5.59 3.59
C SER A 23 -10.99 6.29 4.27
N ILE A 24 -10.89 6.22 5.60
CA ILE A 24 -9.75 6.81 6.34
C ILE A 24 -8.48 6.01 6.07
N ILE A 25 -8.57 4.68 6.13
CA ILE A 25 -7.41 3.80 5.89
C ILE A 25 -6.88 4.01 4.48
N GLU A 26 -7.75 4.03 3.48
CA GLU A 26 -7.37 4.25 2.09
C GLU A 26 -6.63 5.59 1.89
N LYS A 27 -7.11 6.67 2.51
CA LYS A 27 -6.43 7.99 2.46
C LYS A 27 -5.05 7.96 3.11
N VAL A 28 -4.90 7.30 4.25
CA VAL A 28 -3.60 7.18 4.93
C VAL A 28 -2.61 6.39 4.08
N LEU A 29 -3.05 5.29 3.47
CA LEU A 29 -2.23 4.50 2.55
C LEU A 29 -1.85 5.31 1.31
N ALA A 30 -2.80 6.04 0.71
CA ALA A 30 -2.54 6.89 -0.45
C ALA A 30 -1.48 7.96 -0.14
N ASN A 31 -1.60 8.65 0.99
CA ASN A 31 -0.60 9.65 1.40
C ASN A 31 0.77 9.01 1.64
N SER A 32 0.83 7.85 2.31
CA SER A 32 2.08 7.13 2.54
C SER A 32 2.75 6.71 1.22
N VAL A 33 1.95 6.33 0.22
CA VAL A 33 2.44 5.97 -1.12
C VAL A 33 2.95 7.20 -1.86
N GLU A 34 2.22 8.32 -1.80
CA GLU A 34 2.64 9.57 -2.41
C GLU A 34 4.00 10.03 -1.89
N GLU A 35 4.18 10.03 -0.57
CA GLU A 35 5.45 10.38 0.07
C GLU A 35 6.58 9.42 -0.33
N LYS A 36 6.29 8.10 -0.34
CA LYS A 36 7.27 7.07 -0.74
C LYS A 36 7.73 7.30 -2.18
N ILE A 37 6.79 7.39 -3.12
CA ILE A 37 7.10 7.46 -4.55
C ILE A 37 7.73 8.80 -4.91
N THR A 38 7.26 9.91 -4.34
CA THR A 38 7.90 11.22 -4.54
C THR A 38 9.36 11.19 -4.10
N SER A 39 9.65 10.67 -2.90
CA SER A 39 11.02 10.55 -2.42
C SER A 39 11.86 9.61 -3.29
N MET A 40 11.30 8.50 -3.76
CA MET A 40 12.00 7.57 -4.65
C MET A 40 12.26 8.20 -6.03
N GLN A 41 11.33 9.00 -6.54
CA GLN A 41 11.47 9.69 -7.82
C GLN A 41 12.60 10.71 -7.77
N GLU A 42 12.68 11.51 -6.71
CA GLU A 42 13.78 12.45 -6.47
C GLU A 42 15.15 11.76 -6.35
N LEU A 43 15.19 10.58 -5.72
CA LEU A 43 16.45 9.85 -5.49
C LEU A 43 16.93 9.04 -6.70
N ILE A 44 16.01 8.50 -7.49
CA ILE A 44 16.31 7.55 -8.58
C ILE A 44 16.22 8.20 -9.95
N GLY A 45 15.31 9.16 -10.13
CA GLY A 45 15.10 9.90 -11.38
C GLY A 45 14.30 9.14 -12.45
N PHE A 46 13.28 8.36 -12.05
CA PHE A 46 12.31 7.81 -13.00
C PHE A 46 11.27 8.87 -13.42
N ASP A 47 10.65 8.70 -14.58
CA ASP A 47 9.74 9.71 -15.15
C ASP A 47 8.36 9.74 -14.46
N ASP A 48 7.56 10.76 -14.76
CA ASP A 48 6.25 10.98 -14.14
C ASP A 48 5.23 9.87 -14.47
N ALA A 49 5.36 9.23 -15.63
CA ALA A 49 4.48 8.12 -16.02
C ALA A 49 4.82 6.87 -15.20
N GLN A 50 6.11 6.56 -15.04
CA GLN A 50 6.59 5.52 -14.14
C GLN A 50 6.16 5.82 -12.69
N ALA A 51 6.30 7.07 -12.23
CA ALA A 51 5.87 7.48 -10.90
C ALA A 51 4.37 7.27 -10.67
N GLN A 52 3.53 7.61 -11.64
CA GLN A 52 2.09 7.34 -11.55
C GLN A 52 1.79 5.83 -11.46
N GLN A 53 2.40 5.01 -12.33
CA GLN A 53 2.20 3.56 -12.29
C GLN A 53 2.66 2.93 -10.97
N LEU A 54 3.77 3.42 -10.41
CA LEU A 54 4.26 2.99 -9.10
C LEU A 54 3.30 3.35 -7.97
N ARG A 55 2.70 4.55 -7.98
CA ARG A 55 1.69 4.95 -6.99
C ARG A 55 0.49 4.02 -7.01
N GLU A 56 -0.04 3.73 -8.19
CA GLU A 56 -1.19 2.83 -8.35
C GLU A 56 -0.85 1.41 -7.89
N THR A 57 0.32 0.89 -8.29
CA THR A 57 0.78 -0.46 -7.93
C THR A 57 0.98 -0.59 -6.41
N GLU A 58 1.65 0.36 -5.79
CA GLU A 58 1.95 0.32 -4.36
C GLU A 58 0.68 0.52 -3.52
N LEU A 59 -0.22 1.43 -3.92
CA LEU A 59 -1.50 1.62 -3.23
C LEU A 59 -2.36 0.36 -3.29
N ASN A 60 -2.48 -0.25 -4.47
CA ASN A 60 -3.24 -1.49 -4.62
C ASN A 60 -2.63 -2.63 -3.78
N PHE A 61 -1.30 -2.75 -3.75
CA PHE A 61 -0.61 -3.70 -2.89
C PHE A 61 -0.97 -3.49 -1.41
N LEU A 62 -0.90 -2.25 -0.90
CA LEU A 62 -1.21 -1.96 0.50
C LEU A 62 -2.69 -2.23 0.83
N LEU A 63 -3.61 -1.94 -0.08
CA LEU A 63 -5.04 -2.26 0.09
C LEU A 63 -5.28 -3.77 0.14
N GLU A 64 -4.63 -4.56 -0.73
CA GLU A 64 -4.75 -6.02 -0.71
C GLU A 64 -4.08 -6.66 0.51
N VAL A 65 -2.95 -6.11 0.97
CA VAL A 65 -2.32 -6.53 2.23
C VAL A 65 -3.25 -6.23 3.40
N ASN A 66 -3.86 -5.04 3.45
CA ASN A 66 -4.82 -4.68 4.49
C ASN A 66 -6.03 -5.64 4.50
N LYS A 67 -6.58 -6.00 3.33
CA LYS A 67 -7.63 -7.02 3.21
C LYS A 67 -7.16 -8.39 3.69
N ALA A 68 -5.93 -8.79 3.35
CA ALA A 68 -5.35 -10.07 3.76
C ALA A 68 -5.16 -10.15 5.29
N GLU A 69 -4.71 -9.07 5.92
CA GLU A 69 -4.53 -8.97 7.37
C GLU A 69 -5.85 -9.10 8.14
N HIS A 70 -6.94 -8.54 7.60
CA HIS A 70 -8.27 -8.61 8.21
C HIS A 70 -9.05 -9.89 7.86
N CYS A 71 -8.49 -10.79 7.04
CA CYS A 71 -9.15 -12.07 6.73
C CYS A 71 -8.98 -13.08 7.88
N PHE A 72 -10.07 -13.42 8.57
CA PHE A 72 -10.05 -14.33 9.72
C PHE A 72 -9.75 -15.79 9.36
N LEU A 73 -10.15 -16.25 8.17
CA LEU A 73 -10.05 -17.66 7.75
C LEU A 73 -8.98 -17.92 6.67
N CYS A 74 -8.17 -16.92 6.32
CA CYS A 74 -7.13 -17.05 5.30
C CYS A 74 -5.78 -17.46 5.90
N LYS A 75 -4.96 -18.16 5.11
CA LYS A 75 -3.51 -18.29 5.39
C LYS A 75 -2.82 -16.94 5.11
N LYS A 76 -2.90 -16.00 6.06
CA LYS A 76 -2.46 -14.60 5.93
C LYS A 76 -1.05 -14.46 5.36
N GLN A 77 -0.08 -15.15 5.98
CA GLN A 77 1.34 -15.11 5.57
C GLN A 77 1.52 -15.50 4.10
N LYS A 78 0.95 -16.64 3.68
CA LYS A 78 1.05 -17.12 2.29
C LYS A 78 0.42 -16.14 1.30
N ARG A 79 -0.71 -15.51 1.67
CA ARG A 79 -1.38 -14.51 0.83
C ARG A 79 -0.52 -13.25 0.68
N ILE A 80 0.03 -12.75 1.77
CA ILE A 80 0.91 -11.56 1.77
C ILE A 80 2.19 -11.84 0.98
N GLU A 81 2.77 -13.03 1.10
CA GLU A 81 3.95 -13.41 0.32
C GLU A 81 3.67 -13.41 -1.18
N LYS A 82 2.52 -13.94 -1.61
CA LYS A 82 2.08 -13.88 -3.01
C LYS A 82 1.91 -12.43 -3.49
N LEU A 83 1.28 -11.57 -2.69
CA LEU A 83 1.12 -10.15 -3.00
C LEU A 83 2.47 -9.43 -3.13
N LYS A 84 3.47 -9.77 -2.30
CA LYS A 84 4.82 -9.23 -2.41
C LYS A 84 5.50 -9.65 -3.72
N GLN A 85 5.36 -10.91 -4.11
CA GLN A 85 5.91 -11.42 -5.38
C GLN A 85 5.25 -10.75 -6.60
N GLU A 86 3.93 -10.59 -6.56
CA GLU A 86 3.17 -9.88 -7.60
C GLU A 86 3.62 -8.42 -7.69
N ARG A 87 3.70 -7.72 -6.57
CA ARG A 87 4.22 -6.34 -6.50
C ARG A 87 5.63 -6.25 -7.09
N ASP A 88 6.56 -7.10 -6.67
CA ASP A 88 7.94 -7.08 -7.17
C ASP A 88 8.01 -7.32 -8.69
N THR A 89 7.14 -8.17 -9.21
CA THR A 89 7.03 -8.43 -10.65
C THR A 89 6.54 -7.19 -11.40
N GLU A 90 5.54 -6.47 -10.87
CA GLU A 90 5.07 -5.22 -11.46
C GLU A 90 6.13 -4.11 -11.39
N LEU A 91 6.85 -3.99 -10.26
CA LEU A 91 7.95 -3.04 -10.12
C LEU A 91 9.02 -3.25 -11.20
N GLN A 92 9.38 -4.50 -11.50
CA GLN A 92 10.35 -4.83 -12.56
C GLN A 92 9.84 -4.57 -13.99
N LYS A 93 8.52 -4.46 -14.19
CA LYS A 93 7.94 -4.08 -15.49
C LYS A 93 7.91 -2.57 -15.68
N ILE A 94 7.69 -1.82 -14.60
CA ILE A 94 7.56 -0.35 -14.62
C ILE A 94 8.95 0.30 -14.66
N LEU A 95 9.88 -0.21 -13.86
CA LEU A 95 11.22 0.36 -13.70
C LEU A 95 12.22 -0.33 -14.62
N GLU A 96 13.15 0.46 -15.17
CA GLU A 96 14.35 -0.11 -15.77
C GLU A 96 15.18 -0.85 -14.73
N ARG A 97 16.05 -1.77 -15.19
CA ARG A 97 16.86 -2.62 -14.30
C ARG A 97 17.66 -1.81 -13.27
N ASP A 98 18.32 -0.73 -13.69
CA ASP A 98 19.10 0.12 -12.77
C ASP A 98 18.20 0.84 -11.76
N GLN A 99 17.08 1.39 -12.22
CA GLN A 99 16.09 2.04 -11.36
C GLN A 99 15.52 1.06 -10.32
N TYR A 100 15.21 -0.18 -10.73
CA TYR A 100 14.72 -1.23 -9.83
C TYR A 100 15.77 -1.62 -8.78
N ILE A 101 17.04 -1.78 -9.17
CA ILE A 101 18.13 -2.09 -8.22
C ILE A 101 18.25 -0.96 -7.17
N LYS A 102 18.21 0.30 -7.61
CA LYS A 102 18.23 1.46 -6.70
C LYS A 102 17.00 1.47 -5.78
N TYR A 103 15.81 1.18 -6.33
CA TYR A 103 14.58 1.12 -5.57
C TYR A 103 14.66 0.07 -4.46
N ASP A 104 15.02 -1.17 -4.79
CA ASP A 104 15.19 -2.28 -3.83
C ASP A 104 16.24 -1.93 -2.76
N ALA A 105 17.35 -1.32 -3.17
CA ALA A 105 18.41 -0.95 -2.25
C ALA A 105 17.99 0.16 -1.26
N ILE A 106 17.23 1.16 -1.70
CA ILE A 106 16.73 2.23 -0.83
C ILE A 106 15.63 1.70 0.09
N GLU A 107 14.67 0.92 -0.43
CA GLU A 107 13.57 0.36 0.35
C GLU A 107 14.09 -0.56 1.47
N ASN A 108 15.07 -1.41 1.17
CA ASN A 108 15.69 -2.30 2.14
C ASN A 108 16.80 -1.63 2.98
N LYS A 109 16.95 -0.30 2.92
CA LYS A 109 17.96 0.48 3.65
C LYS A 109 19.40 -0.03 3.43
N ARG A 110 19.68 -0.66 2.29
CA ARG A 110 21.01 -1.13 1.89
C ARG A 110 21.93 0.02 1.46
N ILE A 111 21.34 1.15 1.08
CA ILE A 111 22.03 2.39 0.74
C ILE A 111 21.50 3.51 1.64
N LYS A 112 22.39 4.33 2.21
CA LYS A 112 21.99 5.52 2.99
C LYS A 112 21.43 6.58 2.03
N LYS A 113 20.36 7.27 2.45
CA LYS A 113 19.69 8.35 1.69
C LYS A 113 20.53 9.66 1.63
N HIS A 114 21.85 9.56 1.56
CA HIS A 114 22.75 10.73 1.59
C HIS A 114 23.81 10.57 0.50
N PRO A 115 24.25 11.66 -0.15
CA PRO A 115 25.42 11.61 -1.02
C PRO A 115 26.64 11.18 -0.22
N LEU A 116 27.50 10.33 -0.80
CA LEU A 116 28.72 9.82 -0.15
C LEU A 116 29.70 10.94 0.29
N TRP A 117 29.52 12.14 -0.23
CA TRP A 117 30.34 13.33 0.03
C TRP A 117 29.74 14.30 1.05
N ALA A 118 28.54 14.05 1.56
CA ALA A 118 27.98 14.82 2.67
C ALA A 118 28.51 14.24 3.99
N LYS A 119 29.51 14.93 4.58
CA LYS A 119 30.03 14.66 5.94
C LYS A 119 29.06 15.14 7.01
#